data_AF-A0A2V9R258-F1
#
_entry.id   AF-A0A2V9R258-F1
#
_cell.length_a   1.000
_cell.length_b   1.000
_cell.length_c   1.000
_cell.angle_alpha   90.00
_cell.angle_beta   90.00
_cell.angle_gamma   90.00
#
_symmetry.space_group_name_H-M   'P 1'
#
loop_
_entity.id
_entity.type
_entity.pdbx_description
1 polymer ?
#
loop_
_entity_poly.entity_id
_entity_poly.type
_entity_poly.pdbx_seq_one_letter_code
_entity_poly.pdbx_strand_id
1 'polypeptide(L)'
;MSNLAICGVGNIGKVHLGNLLSLRGCRVTGIVDSNRNELEKVARQFSVRAFKNWEEILEDSVVDAVVVATPASSHRELCCSALAAGKHVFVEKPLANTLEDSNAIVEAEAHSRRVVQVGFCERFNAAYIEARRALVEGRLGEVRAIQSSRLAPYEMSDPTWDLGVLDTAAHNFDLILWLMGKSPRAVLARGTRVYDGANIHHVCTTLLSFENGAMAVDTIAWVREKHHPLSCCAQSQMLILGNRGSFHVDHSGRPAWVMDDQQFRAIDTIIIGGSEYYGCLKLQFDHFLKAIAGDALPAVTARESLASEMITLAALNHTLQPLKSGQAGWQTLSVHLGREVVISLEVFGCHGVHSGAVALVVAGIHGDEYEGPSAVTRIAQELNPKLVSGTVWLIPVANPLAFEAGTRTSPVDGANLARLFPGEEDGTPTEQLAYLLFAELAQRAEYLIDLHSGGVEYEFLPVCGFYKGPHHDNLSYQSARAMGLPVLWQLPETPGVLSREFTQVGKIAIGAEYLGGGRLSEEGVLAYVQAIKSCLAFWGIWKDQIPQGIAEPNVYGNDWILASATGVFHDRCELGDKVRQGDELATIKSVRGEVLAKILTQEAGIILGLRSKAYIRQGDWAVLVGTELKA
;
A
#
# COMPACT_ATOMS: atom_id res chain seq x y z
N MET A 1 -14.22 -32.51 -30.73
CA MET A 1 -14.88 -31.20 -30.91
C MET A 1 -15.44 -30.82 -29.56
N SER A 2 -15.02 -29.70 -28.99
CA SER A 2 -15.38 -29.29 -27.62
C SER A 2 -16.53 -28.28 -27.63
N ASN A 3 -17.45 -28.41 -26.68
CA ASN A 3 -18.61 -27.56 -26.51
C ASN A 3 -18.34 -26.49 -25.45
N LEU A 4 -18.38 -25.23 -25.85
CA LEU A 4 -18.03 -24.10 -24.97
C LEU A 4 -19.25 -23.22 -24.72
N ALA A 5 -19.41 -22.77 -23.48
CA ALA A 5 -20.34 -21.71 -23.13
C ALA A 5 -19.56 -20.48 -22.62
N ILE A 6 -20.09 -19.28 -22.84
CA ILE A 6 -19.44 -18.02 -22.42
C ILE A 6 -20.28 -17.36 -21.32
N CYS A 7 -19.62 -17.04 -20.21
CA CYS A 7 -20.15 -16.19 -19.15
C CYS A 7 -19.59 -14.77 -19.34
N GLY A 8 -20.47 -13.81 -19.65
CA GLY A 8 -20.13 -12.41 -19.92
C GLY A 8 -20.05 -12.10 -21.41
N VAL A 9 -20.88 -11.16 -21.87
CA VAL A 9 -20.90 -10.65 -23.25
C VAL A 9 -20.68 -9.13 -23.30
N GLY A 10 -19.84 -8.64 -22.37
CA GLY A 10 -19.25 -7.31 -22.44
C GLY A 10 -18.30 -7.15 -23.63
N ASN A 11 -17.46 -6.12 -23.62
CA ASN A 11 -16.57 -5.79 -24.74
C ASN A 11 -15.70 -6.98 -25.17
N ILE A 12 -14.99 -7.60 -24.22
CA ILE A 12 -14.11 -8.74 -24.51
C ILE A 12 -14.90 -10.04 -24.80
N GLY A 13 -16.01 -10.27 -24.09
CA GLY A 13 -16.87 -11.45 -24.30
C GLY A 13 -17.43 -11.53 -25.72
N LYS A 14 -17.82 -10.40 -26.31
CA LYS A 14 -18.26 -10.31 -27.73
C LYS A 14 -17.13 -10.64 -28.71
N VAL A 15 -15.91 -10.19 -28.43
CA VAL A 15 -14.73 -10.52 -29.24
C VAL A 15 -14.43 -12.01 -29.17
N HIS A 16 -14.49 -12.60 -27.97
CA HIS A 16 -14.31 -14.04 -27.77
C HIS A 16 -15.37 -14.88 -28.46
N LEU A 17 -16.64 -14.46 -28.41
CA LEU A 17 -17.73 -15.11 -29.14
C LEU A 17 -17.43 -15.15 -30.64
N GLY A 18 -17.04 -14.01 -31.23
CA GLY A 18 -16.65 -13.94 -32.64
C GLY A 18 -15.47 -14.86 -32.97
N ASN A 19 -14.44 -14.87 -32.13
CA ASN A 19 -13.27 -15.75 -32.28
C ASN A 19 -13.67 -17.23 -32.28
N LEU A 20 -14.44 -17.66 -31.28
CA LEU A 20 -14.85 -19.04 -31.08
C LEU A 20 -15.79 -19.55 -32.17
N LEU A 21 -16.73 -18.72 -32.65
CA LEU A 21 -17.60 -19.08 -33.78
C LEU A 21 -16.82 -19.28 -35.09
N SER A 22 -15.68 -18.60 -35.24
CA SER A 22 -14.80 -18.74 -36.41
C SER A 22 -13.74 -19.85 -36.28
N LEU A 23 -13.64 -20.50 -35.12
CA LEU A 23 -12.60 -21.48 -34.81
C LEU A 23 -13.09 -22.90 -35.09
N ARG A 24 -12.26 -23.70 -35.76
CA ARG A 24 -12.54 -25.13 -35.97
C ARG A 24 -12.27 -25.91 -34.68
N GLY A 25 -13.01 -26.99 -34.48
CA GLY A 25 -12.79 -27.89 -33.33
C GLY A 25 -13.57 -27.53 -32.07
N CYS A 26 -14.29 -26.39 -32.05
CA CYS A 26 -15.24 -26.06 -31.00
C CYS A 26 -16.64 -25.73 -31.53
N ARG A 27 -17.63 -25.80 -30.64
CA ARG A 27 -18.99 -25.32 -30.84
C ARG A 27 -19.38 -24.46 -29.66
N VAL A 28 -19.85 -23.23 -29.91
CA VAL A 28 -20.43 -22.38 -28.85
C VAL A 28 -21.86 -22.86 -28.59
N THR A 29 -22.11 -23.44 -27.41
CA THR A 29 -23.42 -23.98 -27.03
C THR A 29 -24.38 -22.90 -26.52
N GLY A 30 -23.85 -21.80 -26.02
CA GLY A 30 -24.62 -20.62 -25.63
C GLY A 30 -23.82 -19.61 -24.83
N ILE A 31 -24.50 -18.55 -24.43
CA ILE A 31 -23.94 -17.41 -23.71
C ILE A 31 -24.85 -17.04 -22.52
N VAL A 32 -24.28 -16.39 -21.50
CA VAL A 32 -25.01 -15.82 -20.38
C VAL A 32 -24.42 -14.47 -19.99
N ASP A 33 -25.27 -13.55 -19.54
CA ASP A 33 -24.88 -12.26 -18.97
C ASP A 33 -25.95 -11.79 -17.98
N SER A 34 -25.54 -11.03 -16.96
CA SER A 34 -26.46 -10.43 -16.00
C SER A 34 -27.31 -9.31 -16.65
N ASN A 35 -26.77 -8.65 -17.66
CA ASN A 35 -27.51 -7.70 -18.49
C ASN A 35 -28.33 -8.44 -19.55
N ARG A 36 -29.60 -8.69 -19.21
CA ARG A 36 -30.56 -9.39 -20.09
C ARG A 36 -30.74 -8.74 -21.46
N ASN A 37 -30.72 -7.42 -21.54
CA ASN A 37 -30.94 -6.72 -22.80
C ASN A 37 -29.77 -6.95 -23.75
N GLU A 38 -28.52 -6.85 -23.26
CA GLU A 38 -27.34 -7.11 -24.08
C GLU A 38 -27.23 -8.61 -24.42
N LEU A 39 -27.54 -9.51 -23.47
CA LEU A 39 -27.60 -10.95 -23.69
C LEU A 39 -28.51 -11.31 -24.87
N GLU A 40 -29.76 -10.86 -24.85
CA GLU A 40 -30.72 -11.16 -25.91
C GLU A 40 -30.30 -10.60 -27.27
N LYS A 41 -29.75 -9.38 -27.27
CA LYS A 41 -29.26 -8.73 -28.49
C LYS A 41 -28.12 -9.53 -29.11
N VAL A 42 -27.10 -9.88 -28.32
CA VAL A 42 -25.93 -10.66 -28.79
C VAL A 42 -26.36 -12.06 -29.22
N ALA A 43 -27.24 -12.72 -28.45
CA ALA A 43 -27.76 -14.05 -28.77
C ALA A 43 -28.46 -14.08 -30.14
N ARG A 44 -29.32 -13.09 -30.42
CA ARG A 44 -29.97 -12.94 -31.73
C ARG A 44 -28.98 -12.61 -32.83
N GLN A 45 -28.05 -11.68 -32.59
CA GLN A 45 -27.06 -11.25 -33.58
C GLN A 45 -26.18 -12.42 -34.06
N PHE A 46 -25.72 -13.26 -33.14
CA PHE A 46 -24.81 -14.38 -33.44
C PHE A 46 -25.53 -15.72 -33.58
N SER A 47 -26.86 -15.76 -33.43
CA SER A 47 -27.68 -16.98 -33.49
C SER A 47 -27.21 -18.07 -32.51
N VAL A 48 -26.94 -17.69 -31.27
CA VAL A 48 -26.51 -18.60 -30.18
C VAL A 48 -27.56 -18.64 -29.06
N ARG A 49 -27.62 -19.76 -28.32
CA ARG A 49 -28.54 -19.91 -27.18
C ARG A 49 -28.20 -18.91 -26.08
N ALA A 50 -29.20 -18.25 -25.51
CA ALA A 50 -29.07 -17.51 -24.26
C ALA A 50 -29.47 -18.40 -23.09
N PHE A 51 -28.56 -18.66 -22.16
CA PHE A 51 -28.88 -19.34 -20.91
C PHE A 51 -29.59 -18.40 -19.93
N LYS A 52 -30.46 -18.95 -19.08
CA LYS A 52 -31.17 -18.13 -18.09
C LYS A 52 -30.21 -17.63 -17.03
N ASN A 53 -29.28 -18.44 -16.58
CA ASN A 53 -28.28 -18.08 -15.60
C ASN A 53 -27.05 -18.97 -15.82
N TRP A 54 -25.98 -18.70 -15.08
CA TRP A 54 -24.71 -19.40 -15.30
C TRP A 54 -24.74 -20.81 -14.69
N GLU A 55 -25.64 -21.06 -13.73
CA GLU A 55 -25.88 -22.37 -13.14
C GLU A 55 -26.41 -23.37 -14.17
N GLU A 56 -27.28 -22.95 -15.11
CA GLU A 56 -27.71 -23.80 -16.22
C GLU A 56 -26.53 -24.29 -17.09
N ILE A 57 -25.44 -23.51 -17.20
CA ILE A 57 -24.23 -23.93 -17.93
C ILE A 57 -23.52 -25.07 -17.19
N LEU A 58 -23.52 -25.03 -15.85
CA LEU A 58 -22.90 -26.07 -15.03
C LEU A 58 -23.65 -27.40 -15.13
N GLU A 59 -24.98 -27.33 -15.10
CA GLU A 59 -25.88 -28.48 -15.15
C GLU A 59 -25.96 -29.11 -16.55
N ASP A 60 -25.69 -28.33 -17.60
CA ASP A 60 -25.77 -28.80 -18.98
C ASP A 60 -24.61 -29.76 -19.30
N SER A 61 -24.92 -31.06 -19.35
CA SER A 61 -23.97 -32.13 -19.70
C SER A 61 -23.35 -32.01 -21.09
N VAL A 62 -23.92 -31.19 -21.99
CA VAL A 62 -23.37 -30.93 -23.32
C VAL A 62 -22.19 -29.96 -23.26
N VAL A 63 -22.10 -29.10 -22.23
CA VAL A 63 -21.01 -28.13 -22.08
C VAL A 63 -19.75 -28.85 -21.58
N ASP A 64 -18.65 -28.73 -22.31
CA ASP A 64 -17.35 -29.29 -21.91
C ASP A 64 -16.49 -28.24 -21.18
N ALA A 65 -16.60 -26.97 -21.58
CA ALA A 65 -15.80 -25.88 -21.01
C ALA A 65 -16.56 -24.56 -20.90
N VAL A 66 -16.13 -23.72 -19.96
CA VAL A 66 -16.69 -22.40 -19.68
C VAL A 66 -15.64 -21.33 -19.96
N VAL A 67 -16.02 -20.28 -20.69
CA VAL A 67 -15.22 -19.08 -20.93
C VAL A 67 -15.76 -17.98 -20.03
N VAL A 68 -14.99 -17.62 -19.01
CA VAL A 68 -15.32 -16.58 -18.04
C VAL A 68 -14.73 -15.26 -18.54
N ALA A 69 -15.61 -14.39 -19.04
CA ALA A 69 -15.31 -13.06 -19.58
C ALA A 69 -16.14 -11.97 -18.85
N THR A 70 -16.37 -12.19 -17.55
CA THR A 70 -17.07 -11.28 -16.63
C THR A 70 -16.09 -10.33 -15.95
N PRO A 71 -16.55 -9.35 -15.14
CA PRO A 71 -15.67 -8.65 -14.21
C PRO A 71 -14.95 -9.62 -13.25
N ALA A 72 -13.72 -9.28 -12.85
CA ALA A 72 -12.88 -10.15 -12.03
C ALA A 72 -13.46 -10.49 -10.64
N SER A 73 -14.38 -9.67 -10.13
CA SER A 73 -15.09 -9.94 -8.87
C SER A 73 -15.91 -11.23 -8.87
N SER A 74 -16.34 -11.72 -10.03
CA SER A 74 -17.10 -12.98 -10.15
C SER A 74 -16.24 -14.18 -10.57
N HIS A 75 -14.94 -14.00 -10.80
CA HIS A 75 -14.08 -15.09 -11.33
C HIS A 75 -13.98 -16.27 -10.36
N ARG A 76 -13.80 -16.02 -9.05
CA ARG A 76 -13.70 -17.10 -8.05
C ARG A 76 -14.90 -18.03 -8.10
N GLU A 77 -16.10 -17.48 -7.97
CA GLU A 77 -17.34 -18.25 -7.93
C GLU A 77 -17.54 -19.04 -9.22
N LEU A 78 -17.42 -18.38 -10.37
CA LEU A 78 -17.62 -19.01 -11.68
C LEU A 78 -16.59 -20.10 -11.96
N CYS A 79 -15.30 -19.82 -11.73
CA CYS A 79 -14.22 -20.77 -12.00
C CYS A 79 -14.31 -21.98 -11.06
N CYS A 80 -14.42 -21.77 -9.74
CA CYS A 80 -14.47 -22.86 -8.78
C CYS A 80 -15.69 -23.76 -9.01
N SER A 81 -16.85 -23.17 -9.28
CA SER A 81 -18.09 -23.92 -9.51
C SER A 81 -18.06 -24.67 -10.85
N ALA A 82 -17.50 -24.08 -11.91
CA ALA A 82 -17.30 -24.77 -13.19
C ALA A 82 -16.36 -25.97 -13.05
N LEU A 83 -15.25 -25.81 -12.32
CA LEU A 83 -14.30 -26.88 -12.05
C LEU A 83 -14.93 -27.99 -11.20
N ALA A 84 -15.71 -27.64 -10.18
CA ALA A 84 -16.46 -28.60 -9.36
C ALA A 84 -17.51 -29.38 -10.17
N ALA A 85 -18.14 -28.73 -11.16
CA ALA A 85 -19.04 -29.37 -12.12
C ALA A 85 -18.31 -30.18 -13.21
N GLY A 86 -16.98 -30.29 -13.13
CA GLY A 86 -16.16 -31.07 -14.07
C GLY A 86 -16.00 -30.42 -15.44
N LYS A 87 -16.13 -29.10 -15.55
CA LYS A 87 -15.92 -28.34 -16.79
C LYS A 87 -14.49 -27.82 -16.86
N HIS A 88 -13.94 -27.70 -18.08
CA HIS A 88 -12.70 -26.95 -18.30
C HIS A 88 -12.97 -25.44 -18.23
N VAL A 89 -11.97 -24.62 -17.89
CA VAL A 89 -12.16 -23.17 -17.70
C VAL A 89 -11.13 -22.38 -18.50
N PHE A 90 -11.62 -21.44 -19.30
CA PHE A 90 -10.84 -20.30 -19.74
C PHE A 90 -11.32 -19.08 -18.94
N VAL A 91 -10.42 -18.31 -18.35
CA VAL A 91 -10.77 -17.13 -17.55
C VAL A 91 -9.98 -15.92 -18.02
N GLU A 92 -10.66 -14.80 -18.22
CA GLU A 92 -9.99 -13.53 -18.55
C GLU A 92 -9.13 -13.02 -17.39
N LYS A 93 -8.16 -12.17 -17.72
CA LYS A 93 -7.32 -11.50 -16.71
C LYS A 93 -8.04 -10.28 -16.11
N PRO A 94 -7.71 -9.86 -14.87
CA PRO A 94 -6.87 -10.57 -13.89
C PRO A 94 -7.57 -11.84 -13.37
N LEU A 95 -6.82 -12.73 -12.71
CA LEU A 95 -7.36 -14.01 -12.26
C LEU A 95 -8.51 -13.79 -11.25
N ALA A 96 -8.33 -12.84 -10.34
CA ALA A 96 -9.37 -12.34 -9.45
C ALA A 96 -9.06 -10.88 -9.03
N ASN A 97 -9.76 -10.38 -8.00
CA ASN A 97 -9.47 -9.07 -7.40
C ASN A 97 -8.56 -9.17 -6.16
N THR A 98 -8.45 -10.35 -5.56
CA THR A 98 -7.69 -10.56 -4.32
C THR A 98 -6.84 -11.82 -4.44
N LEU A 99 -5.72 -11.85 -3.70
CA LEU A 99 -4.87 -13.05 -3.65
C LEU A 99 -5.60 -14.24 -3.01
N GLU A 100 -6.52 -14.01 -2.08
CA GLU A 100 -7.34 -15.08 -1.50
C GLU A 100 -8.18 -15.75 -2.58
N ASP A 101 -8.87 -14.95 -3.39
CA ASP A 101 -9.73 -15.45 -4.45
C ASP A 101 -8.95 -16.20 -5.53
N SER A 102 -7.78 -15.67 -5.92
CA SER A 102 -6.90 -16.33 -6.88
C SER A 102 -6.31 -17.62 -6.35
N ASN A 103 -5.92 -17.67 -5.07
CA ASN A 103 -5.49 -18.91 -4.43
C ASN A 103 -6.62 -19.95 -4.43
N ALA A 104 -7.87 -19.56 -4.17
CA ALA A 104 -9.00 -20.47 -4.24
C ALA A 104 -9.19 -21.06 -5.65
N ILE A 105 -8.97 -20.28 -6.71
CA ILE A 105 -9.01 -20.79 -8.09
C ILE A 105 -7.85 -21.75 -8.37
N VAL A 106 -6.63 -21.44 -7.90
CA VAL A 106 -5.45 -22.32 -8.02
C VAL A 106 -5.67 -23.65 -7.29
N GLU A 107 -6.26 -23.60 -6.11
CA GLU A 107 -6.63 -24.80 -5.35
C GLU A 107 -7.70 -25.62 -6.08
N ALA A 108 -8.75 -24.97 -6.59
CA ALA A 108 -9.78 -25.65 -7.37
C ALA A 108 -9.21 -26.31 -8.65
N GLU A 109 -8.30 -25.63 -9.36
CA GLU A 109 -7.58 -26.18 -10.52
C GLU A 109 -6.87 -27.49 -10.13
N ALA A 110 -6.07 -27.45 -9.05
CA ALA A 110 -5.29 -28.59 -8.58
C ALA A 110 -6.14 -29.83 -8.23
N HIS A 111 -7.39 -29.63 -7.80
CA HIS A 111 -8.31 -30.72 -7.45
C HIS A 111 -9.18 -31.22 -8.61
N SER A 112 -9.38 -30.42 -9.67
CA SER A 112 -10.41 -30.67 -10.69
C SER A 112 -10.03 -31.68 -11.79
N ARG A 113 -8.73 -31.98 -11.99
CA ARG A 113 -8.20 -32.64 -13.21
C ARG A 113 -8.63 -31.97 -14.53
N ARG A 114 -9.16 -30.75 -14.46
CA ARG A 114 -9.59 -29.97 -15.64
C ARG A 114 -8.54 -28.93 -15.98
N VAL A 115 -8.56 -28.57 -17.26
CA VAL A 115 -7.69 -27.53 -17.82
C VAL A 115 -8.23 -26.17 -17.37
N VAL A 116 -7.39 -25.37 -16.74
CA VAL A 116 -7.61 -23.93 -16.55
C VAL A 116 -6.59 -23.17 -17.40
N GLN A 117 -7.05 -22.19 -18.16
CA GLN A 117 -6.17 -21.26 -18.88
C GLN A 117 -6.59 -19.81 -18.63
N VAL A 118 -5.62 -18.97 -18.30
CA VAL A 118 -5.84 -17.53 -18.11
C VAL A 118 -5.57 -16.74 -19.40
N GLY A 119 -6.37 -15.72 -19.67
CA GLY A 119 -6.41 -14.91 -20.90
C GLY A 119 -5.23 -13.95 -21.13
N PHE A 120 -3.99 -14.32 -20.81
CA PHE A 120 -2.80 -13.53 -21.18
C PHE A 120 -2.41 -13.75 -22.64
N CYS A 121 -3.17 -13.12 -23.53
CA CYS A 121 -3.06 -13.33 -24.97
C CYS A 121 -1.68 -12.95 -25.57
N GLU A 122 -0.92 -12.05 -24.94
CA GLU A 122 0.40 -11.61 -25.44
C GLU A 122 1.45 -12.74 -25.52
N ARG A 123 1.29 -13.84 -24.75
CA ARG A 123 2.16 -15.02 -24.93
C ARG A 123 1.99 -15.70 -26.30
N PHE A 124 0.93 -15.38 -27.04
CA PHE A 124 0.67 -15.85 -28.40
C PHE A 124 1.18 -14.89 -29.48
N ASN A 125 1.83 -13.79 -29.08
CA ASN A 125 2.42 -12.84 -30.01
C ASN A 125 3.73 -13.44 -30.56
N ALA A 126 3.85 -13.49 -31.89
CA ALA A 126 5.00 -14.09 -32.56
C ALA A 126 6.34 -13.50 -32.09
N ALA A 127 6.40 -12.19 -31.82
CA ALA A 127 7.63 -11.54 -31.35
C ALA A 127 8.06 -12.05 -29.97
N TYR A 128 7.12 -12.23 -29.04
CA TYR A 128 7.41 -12.75 -27.69
C TYR A 128 7.65 -14.27 -27.69
N ILE A 129 6.98 -15.03 -28.56
CA ILE A 129 7.29 -16.45 -28.79
C ILE A 129 8.74 -16.60 -29.27
N GLU A 130 9.17 -15.76 -30.22
CA GLU A 130 10.54 -15.77 -30.72
C GLU A 130 11.57 -15.36 -29.68
N ALA A 131 11.25 -14.39 -28.83
CA ALA A 131 12.06 -14.03 -27.68
C ALA A 131 12.22 -15.21 -26.71
N ARG A 132 11.11 -15.91 -26.38
CA ARG A 132 11.13 -17.11 -25.53
C ARG A 132 11.93 -18.24 -26.18
N ARG A 133 11.79 -18.45 -27.50
CA ARG A 133 12.58 -19.43 -28.24
C ARG A 133 14.08 -19.13 -28.15
N ALA A 134 14.48 -17.87 -28.34
CA ALA A 134 15.88 -17.44 -28.22
C ALA A 134 16.47 -17.72 -26.82
N LEU A 135 15.66 -17.56 -25.77
CA LEU A 135 16.04 -17.90 -24.40
C LEU A 135 16.21 -19.41 -24.19
N VAL A 136 15.23 -20.21 -24.63
CA VAL A 136 15.27 -21.68 -24.52
C VAL A 136 16.44 -22.28 -25.29
N GLU A 137 16.77 -21.73 -26.46
CA GLU A 137 17.94 -22.11 -27.27
C GLU A 137 19.27 -21.60 -26.69
N GLY A 138 19.26 -20.84 -25.59
CA GLY A 138 20.44 -20.30 -24.93
C GLY A 138 21.14 -19.15 -25.68
N ARG A 139 20.49 -18.56 -26.70
CA ARG A 139 21.07 -17.49 -27.53
C ARG A 139 21.29 -16.20 -26.76
N LEU A 140 20.48 -15.92 -25.73
CA LEU A 140 20.63 -14.75 -24.87
C LEU A 140 21.45 -15.05 -23.60
N GLY A 141 21.68 -16.32 -23.27
CA GLY A 141 22.28 -16.73 -22.00
C GLY A 141 21.35 -16.49 -20.81
N GLU A 142 21.90 -16.06 -19.67
CA GLU A 142 21.10 -15.69 -18.49
C GLU A 142 20.58 -14.26 -18.65
N VAL A 143 19.26 -14.06 -18.50
CA VAL A 143 18.64 -12.73 -18.51
C VAL A 143 19.12 -11.94 -17.29
N ARG A 144 19.63 -10.72 -17.53
CA ARG A 144 20.13 -9.79 -16.52
C ARG A 144 19.25 -8.55 -16.39
N ALA A 145 18.61 -8.11 -17.47
CA ALA A 145 17.68 -7.00 -17.42
C ALA A 145 16.55 -7.15 -18.44
N ILE A 146 15.34 -6.70 -18.07
CA ILE A 146 14.23 -6.47 -19.01
C ILE A 146 13.76 -5.02 -18.87
N GLN A 147 13.62 -4.32 -19.98
CA GLN A 147 13.01 -2.99 -20.02
C GLN A 147 11.75 -3.08 -20.87
N SER A 148 10.61 -2.73 -20.30
CA SER A 148 9.29 -2.76 -20.94
C SER A 148 8.70 -1.36 -20.93
N SER A 149 8.08 -0.96 -22.03
CA SER A 149 7.35 0.30 -22.15
C SER A 149 6.10 0.07 -22.96
N ARG A 150 4.95 0.54 -22.47
CA ARG A 150 3.68 0.47 -23.18
C ARG A 150 2.92 1.78 -23.04
N LEU A 151 2.49 2.31 -24.19
CA LEU A 151 1.44 3.31 -24.29
C LEU A 151 0.17 2.59 -24.71
N ALA A 152 -0.92 2.79 -23.97
CA ALA A 152 -2.24 2.25 -24.32
C ALA A 152 -3.29 3.39 -24.39
N PRO A 153 -4.33 3.25 -25.25
CA PRO A 153 -5.41 4.23 -25.34
C PRO A 153 -6.25 4.22 -24.06
N TYR A 154 -6.46 5.41 -23.48
CA TYR A 154 -7.32 5.58 -22.29
C TYR A 154 -8.77 5.20 -22.58
N GLU A 155 -9.23 5.40 -23.81
CA GLU A 155 -10.60 5.11 -24.27
C GLU A 155 -10.94 3.60 -24.26
N MET A 156 -9.92 2.74 -24.20
CA MET A 156 -10.07 1.29 -24.03
C MET A 156 -10.07 0.85 -22.56
N SER A 157 -9.90 1.79 -21.62
CA SER A 157 -9.97 1.55 -20.19
C SER A 157 -11.36 1.82 -19.62
N ASP A 158 -11.60 1.36 -18.40
CA ASP A 158 -12.77 1.72 -17.61
C ASP A 158 -12.31 2.50 -16.36
N PRO A 159 -12.77 3.75 -16.16
CA PRO A 159 -12.39 4.57 -15.01
C PRO A 159 -12.87 4.00 -13.66
N THR A 160 -13.73 2.97 -13.66
CA THR A 160 -14.17 2.27 -12.46
C THR A 160 -13.25 1.14 -12.02
N TRP A 161 -12.21 0.81 -12.80
CA TRP A 161 -11.25 -0.23 -12.43
C TRP A 161 -10.29 0.24 -11.34
N ASP A 162 -10.35 -0.38 -10.17
CA ASP A 162 -9.50 -0.03 -9.01
C ASP A 162 -7.99 -0.16 -9.29
N LEU A 163 -7.59 -1.05 -10.21
CA LEU A 163 -6.18 -1.22 -10.62
C LEU A 163 -5.67 -0.05 -11.49
N GLY A 164 -6.56 0.74 -12.10
CA GLY A 164 -6.19 1.76 -13.07
C GLY A 164 -5.28 1.20 -14.18
N VAL A 165 -4.23 1.95 -14.52
CA VAL A 165 -3.26 1.57 -15.56
C VAL A 165 -2.56 0.21 -15.31
N LEU A 166 -2.52 -0.27 -14.05
CA LEU A 166 -1.92 -1.56 -13.70
C LEU A 166 -2.71 -2.75 -14.26
N ASP A 167 -4.01 -2.59 -14.57
CA ASP A 167 -4.78 -3.62 -15.27
C ASP A 167 -4.18 -3.95 -16.66
N THR A 168 -3.63 -2.94 -17.34
CA THR A 168 -2.90 -3.13 -18.60
C THR A 168 -1.47 -3.65 -18.35
N ALA A 169 -0.82 -3.17 -17.28
CA ALA A 169 0.53 -3.61 -16.90
C ALA A 169 0.60 -5.11 -16.59
N ALA A 170 -0.50 -5.72 -16.13
CA ALA A 170 -0.56 -7.16 -15.86
C ALA A 170 -0.10 -8.02 -17.06
N HIS A 171 -0.35 -7.58 -18.30
CA HIS A 171 0.19 -8.25 -19.50
C HIS A 171 1.72 -8.16 -19.59
N ASN A 172 2.30 -7.00 -19.26
CA ASN A 172 3.74 -6.81 -19.27
C ASN A 172 4.40 -7.59 -18.12
N PHE A 173 3.78 -7.62 -16.92
CA PHE A 173 4.26 -8.40 -15.79
C PHE A 173 4.25 -9.91 -16.08
N ASP A 174 3.20 -10.42 -16.72
CA ASP A 174 3.15 -11.81 -17.18
C ASP A 174 4.30 -12.12 -18.16
N LEU A 175 4.52 -11.27 -19.16
CA LEU A 175 5.62 -11.43 -20.12
C LEU A 175 7.00 -11.37 -19.45
N ILE A 176 7.20 -10.43 -18.51
CA ILE A 176 8.46 -10.30 -17.75
C ILE A 176 8.72 -11.58 -16.96
N LEU A 177 7.72 -12.08 -16.21
CA LEU A 177 7.83 -13.33 -15.45
C LEU A 177 8.11 -14.51 -16.36
N TRP A 178 7.39 -14.60 -17.47
CA TRP A 178 7.56 -15.66 -18.45
C TRP A 178 8.98 -15.64 -19.04
N LEU A 179 9.47 -14.49 -19.50
CA LEU A 179 10.80 -14.39 -20.12
C LEU A 179 11.94 -14.50 -19.11
N MET A 180 11.77 -14.01 -17.88
CA MET A 180 12.75 -14.16 -16.80
C MET A 180 12.80 -15.59 -16.26
N GLY A 181 11.66 -16.29 -16.24
CA GLY A 181 11.52 -17.66 -15.73
C GLY A 181 11.60 -17.78 -14.20
N LYS A 182 11.47 -16.66 -13.48
CA LYS A 182 11.54 -16.57 -12.02
C LYS A 182 10.60 -15.48 -11.51
N SER A 183 10.17 -15.60 -10.26
CA SER A 183 9.45 -14.52 -9.57
C SER A 183 10.42 -13.45 -9.05
N PRO A 184 10.03 -12.17 -9.03
CA PRO A 184 10.82 -11.13 -8.39
C PRO A 184 10.80 -11.33 -6.87
N ARG A 185 11.88 -10.88 -6.24
CA ARG A 185 12.01 -10.80 -4.79
C ARG A 185 11.45 -9.51 -4.22
N ALA A 186 11.47 -8.43 -4.99
CA ALA A 186 10.94 -7.13 -4.58
C ALA A 186 10.31 -6.40 -5.77
N VAL A 187 9.27 -5.63 -5.46
CA VAL A 187 8.56 -4.73 -6.36
C VAL A 187 8.66 -3.32 -5.77
N LEU A 188 8.91 -2.33 -6.61
CA LEU A 188 8.81 -0.91 -6.27
C LEU A 188 8.05 -0.24 -7.40
N ALA A 189 6.97 0.49 -7.08
CA ALA A 189 6.20 1.19 -8.09
C ALA A 189 5.95 2.66 -7.70
N ARG A 190 5.86 3.51 -8.73
CA ARG A 190 5.41 4.90 -8.62
C ARG A 190 4.45 5.21 -9.75
N GLY A 191 3.26 5.67 -9.37
CA GLY A 191 2.21 6.08 -10.29
C GLY A 191 1.92 7.56 -10.22
N THR A 192 1.32 8.10 -11.28
CA THR A 192 0.81 9.48 -11.29
C THR A 192 -0.49 9.59 -12.09
N ARG A 193 -1.23 10.66 -11.82
CA ARG A 193 -2.47 11.01 -12.51
C ARG A 193 -2.17 12.08 -13.55
N VAL A 194 -2.57 11.84 -14.79
CA VAL A 194 -2.42 12.78 -15.90
C VAL A 194 -3.71 13.56 -16.15
N TYR A 195 -4.87 12.95 -15.88
CA TYR A 195 -6.17 13.54 -16.16
C TYR A 195 -6.96 13.83 -14.88
N ASP A 196 -7.54 15.03 -14.81
CA ASP A 196 -8.39 15.46 -13.70
C ASP A 196 -9.69 14.63 -13.62
N GLY A 197 -10.21 14.50 -12.39
CA GLY A 197 -11.49 13.83 -12.12
C GLY A 197 -11.44 12.30 -12.05
N ALA A 198 -10.29 11.68 -12.35
CA ALA A 198 -10.06 10.25 -12.17
C ALA A 198 -9.30 9.97 -10.86
N ASN A 199 -9.72 8.91 -10.15
CA ASN A 199 -9.12 8.47 -8.88
C ASN A 199 -8.09 7.34 -9.06
N ILE A 200 -7.67 7.10 -10.30
CA ILE A 200 -6.78 6.02 -10.69
C ILE A 200 -5.49 6.57 -11.31
N HIS A 201 -4.37 5.86 -11.16
CA HIS A 201 -3.14 6.20 -11.86
C HIS A 201 -3.31 5.97 -13.38
N HIS A 202 -2.83 6.92 -14.16
CA HIS A 202 -2.80 6.84 -15.63
C HIS A 202 -1.42 6.44 -16.14
N VAL A 203 -0.39 6.67 -15.35
CA VAL A 203 0.99 6.30 -15.65
C VAL A 203 1.54 5.59 -14.43
N CYS A 204 2.28 4.50 -14.64
CA CYS A 204 2.99 3.81 -13.59
C CYS A 204 4.36 3.34 -14.11
N THR A 205 5.40 3.50 -13.30
CA THR A 205 6.69 2.84 -13.49
C THR A 205 6.92 1.86 -12.36
N THR A 206 7.23 0.62 -12.71
CA THR A 206 7.43 -0.50 -11.79
C THR A 206 8.82 -1.08 -11.98
N LEU A 207 9.60 -1.17 -10.91
CA LEU A 207 10.89 -1.84 -10.83
C LEU A 207 10.73 -3.18 -10.12
N LEU A 208 11.26 -4.24 -10.72
CA LEU A 208 11.27 -5.60 -10.22
C LEU A 208 12.72 -6.03 -10.00
N SER A 209 13.04 -6.52 -8.80
CA SER A 209 14.38 -7.03 -8.46
C SER A 209 14.33 -8.54 -8.24
N PHE A 210 15.29 -9.28 -8.80
CA PHE A 210 15.37 -10.74 -8.71
C PHE A 210 16.56 -11.19 -7.87
N GLU A 211 16.49 -12.40 -7.30
CA GLU A 211 17.51 -12.92 -6.35
C GLU A 211 18.93 -12.99 -6.93
N ASN A 212 19.07 -13.24 -8.23
CA ASN A 212 20.36 -13.31 -8.93
C ASN A 212 20.93 -11.92 -9.30
N GLY A 213 20.32 -10.84 -8.82
CA GLY A 213 20.65 -9.47 -9.16
C GLY A 213 20.21 -9.05 -10.56
N ALA A 214 19.37 -9.84 -11.24
CA ALA A 214 18.67 -9.37 -12.43
C ALA A 214 17.60 -8.35 -12.04
N MET A 215 17.21 -7.49 -12.98
CA MET A 215 16.19 -6.47 -12.77
C MET A 215 15.22 -6.42 -13.94
N ALA A 216 14.01 -5.91 -13.71
CA ALA A 216 13.13 -5.50 -14.79
C ALA A 216 12.49 -4.16 -14.46
N VAL A 217 12.33 -3.30 -15.46
CA VAL A 217 11.57 -2.06 -15.34
C VAL A 217 10.44 -2.07 -16.37
N ASP A 218 9.24 -1.72 -15.92
CA ASP A 218 8.07 -1.54 -16.77
C ASP A 218 7.54 -0.12 -16.61
N THR A 219 7.32 0.57 -17.72
CA THR A 219 6.61 1.85 -17.76
C THR A 219 5.34 1.69 -18.57
N ILE A 220 4.19 1.87 -17.93
CA ILE A 220 2.88 1.85 -18.57
C ILE A 220 2.26 3.24 -18.50
N ALA A 221 1.63 3.68 -19.59
CA ALA A 221 0.84 4.90 -19.60
C ALA A 221 -0.43 4.76 -20.45
N TRP A 222 -1.52 5.29 -19.93
CA TRP A 222 -2.74 5.56 -20.68
C TRP A 222 -2.74 6.99 -21.21
N VAL A 223 -2.97 7.12 -22.51
CA VAL A 223 -3.07 8.42 -23.17
C VAL A 223 -4.38 8.55 -23.94
N ARG A 224 -4.99 9.73 -23.92
CA ARG A 224 -6.25 10.02 -24.61
C ARG A 224 -6.06 10.18 -26.12
N GLU A 225 -6.91 9.53 -26.88
CA GLU A 225 -6.93 9.58 -28.35
C GLU A 225 -7.03 11.00 -28.89
N LYS A 226 -7.81 11.87 -28.23
CA LYS A 226 -7.99 13.28 -28.60
C LYS A 226 -6.65 14.03 -28.76
N HIS A 227 -5.64 13.65 -27.99
CA HIS A 227 -4.32 14.28 -27.99
C HIS A 227 -3.23 13.38 -28.58
N HIS A 228 -3.52 12.09 -28.76
CA HIS A 228 -2.60 11.08 -29.27
C HIS A 228 -3.39 10.08 -30.14
N PRO A 229 -3.41 10.22 -31.49
CA PRO A 229 -4.18 9.32 -32.34
C PRO A 229 -3.83 7.84 -32.09
N LEU A 230 -4.76 6.92 -32.39
CA LEU A 230 -4.62 5.47 -32.13
C LEU A 230 -3.28 4.86 -32.59
N SER A 231 -2.72 5.35 -33.69
CA SER A 231 -1.40 4.94 -34.20
C SER A 231 -0.23 5.29 -33.27
N CYS A 232 -0.40 6.27 -32.39
CA CYS A 232 0.61 6.76 -31.46
C CYS A 232 0.39 6.31 -30.01
N CYS A 233 -0.82 5.86 -29.65
CA CYS A 233 -1.16 5.50 -28.28
C CYS A 233 -1.25 4.01 -27.99
N ALA A 234 -1.06 3.14 -28.98
CA ALA A 234 -1.06 1.68 -28.80
C ALA A 234 0.30 1.10 -29.21
N GLN A 235 1.33 1.51 -28.47
CA GLN A 235 2.74 1.17 -28.67
C GLN A 235 3.22 0.28 -27.53
N SER A 236 4.01 -0.74 -27.86
CA SER A 236 4.61 -1.64 -26.87
C SER A 236 6.03 -1.97 -27.31
N GLN A 237 6.97 -1.92 -26.37
CA GLN A 237 8.37 -2.20 -26.58
C GLN A 237 8.90 -3.03 -25.41
N MET A 238 9.79 -3.97 -25.72
CA MET A 238 10.50 -4.74 -24.70
C MET A 238 11.92 -5.06 -25.14
N LEU A 239 12.91 -4.62 -24.35
CA LEU A 239 14.31 -4.98 -24.49
C LEU A 239 14.67 -6.04 -23.44
N ILE A 240 15.16 -7.18 -23.90
CA ILE A 240 15.60 -8.30 -23.07
C ILE A 240 17.12 -8.37 -23.19
N LEU A 241 17.83 -8.17 -22.09
CA LEU A 241 19.29 -8.21 -22.02
C LEU A 241 19.72 -9.44 -21.26
N GLY A 242 20.39 -10.36 -21.94
CA GLY A 242 21.09 -11.47 -21.33
C GLY A 242 22.60 -11.32 -21.43
N ASN A 243 23.34 -12.14 -20.69
CA ASN A 243 24.81 -12.08 -20.65
C ASN A 243 25.51 -12.57 -21.94
N ARG A 244 24.77 -13.10 -22.92
CA ARG A 244 25.30 -13.55 -24.22
C ARG A 244 24.63 -12.89 -25.42
N GLY A 245 23.63 -12.04 -25.20
CA GLY A 245 22.93 -11.35 -26.29
C GLY A 245 21.72 -10.57 -25.79
N SER A 246 21.08 -9.88 -26.72
CA SER A 246 19.86 -9.12 -26.48
C SER A 246 18.77 -9.47 -27.49
N PHE A 247 17.52 -9.32 -27.08
CA PHE A 247 16.36 -9.41 -27.98
C PHE A 247 15.50 -8.17 -27.80
N HIS A 248 15.07 -7.57 -28.90
CA HIS A 248 14.26 -6.34 -28.87
C HIS A 248 12.95 -6.59 -29.61
N VAL A 249 11.85 -6.38 -28.90
CA VAL A 249 10.50 -6.35 -29.45
C VAL A 249 10.09 -4.89 -29.55
N ASP A 250 9.73 -4.44 -30.76
CA ASP A 250 9.26 -3.07 -31.00
C ASP A 250 8.00 -3.10 -31.86
N HIS A 251 6.87 -2.78 -31.23
CA HIS A 251 5.57 -2.65 -31.89
C HIS A 251 5.16 -1.19 -32.12
N SER A 252 6.07 -0.22 -31.97
CA SER A 252 5.78 1.21 -32.20
C SER A 252 5.53 1.54 -33.67
N GLY A 253 6.26 0.89 -34.58
CA GLY A 253 6.24 1.21 -36.02
C GLY A 253 5.05 0.64 -36.81
N ARG A 254 4.23 -0.24 -36.22
CA ARG A 254 3.10 -0.99 -36.83
C ARG A 254 3.27 -1.18 -38.35
N PRO A 255 4.01 -2.22 -38.79
CA PRO A 255 4.51 -2.32 -40.17
C PRO A 255 3.42 -2.41 -41.25
N ALA A 256 2.17 -2.70 -40.87
CA ALA A 256 1.03 -2.72 -41.79
C ALA A 256 -0.25 -2.22 -41.10
N TRP A 257 -1.03 -1.41 -41.82
CA TRP A 257 -2.31 -0.87 -41.36
C TRP A 257 -3.23 -0.52 -42.53
N VAL A 258 -4.53 -0.44 -42.24
CA VAL A 258 -5.63 -0.05 -43.11
C VAL A 258 -6.38 1.08 -42.42
N MET A 259 -6.72 2.13 -43.16
CA MET A 259 -7.61 3.19 -42.71
C MET A 259 -8.75 3.28 -43.71
N ASP A 260 -9.99 3.20 -43.22
CA ASP A 260 -11.20 3.43 -44.00
C ASP A 260 -12.06 4.52 -43.36
N ASP A 261 -13.19 4.87 -44.00
CA ASP A 261 -14.09 5.93 -43.53
C ASP A 261 -14.75 5.63 -42.16
N GLN A 262 -14.63 4.40 -41.65
CA GLN A 262 -15.22 3.94 -40.40
C GLN A 262 -14.19 3.72 -39.29
N GLN A 263 -12.97 3.27 -39.61
CA GLN A 263 -11.99 2.86 -38.61
C GLN A 263 -10.54 2.79 -39.10
N PHE A 264 -9.62 2.88 -38.14
CA PHE A 264 -8.22 2.48 -38.27
C PHE A 264 -8.05 1.01 -37.85
N ARG A 265 -7.30 0.23 -38.63
CA ARG A 265 -6.95 -1.16 -38.33
C ARG A 265 -5.47 -1.41 -38.58
N ALA A 266 -4.72 -1.84 -37.57
CA ALA A 266 -3.36 -2.35 -37.78
C ALA A 266 -3.36 -3.86 -38.01
N ILE A 267 -2.42 -4.34 -38.81
CA ILE A 267 -2.25 -5.75 -39.17
C ILE A 267 -1.05 -6.30 -38.35
N ASP A 268 -1.23 -6.50 -37.03
CA ASP A 268 -0.91 -7.74 -36.28
C ASP A 268 -1.25 -7.62 -34.76
N THR A 269 -1.50 -8.79 -34.14
CA THR A 269 -1.83 -9.20 -32.74
C THR A 269 -2.87 -8.45 -31.88
N ILE A 270 -3.26 -7.21 -32.18
CA ILE A 270 -4.37 -6.51 -31.49
C ILE A 270 -5.43 -6.15 -32.53
N ILE A 271 -6.54 -6.89 -32.59
CA ILE A 271 -7.60 -6.64 -33.57
C ILE A 271 -8.44 -5.43 -33.14
N ILE A 272 -8.61 -4.48 -34.07
CA ILE A 272 -9.78 -3.60 -34.14
C ILE A 272 -10.37 -3.75 -35.57
N GLY A 273 -11.59 -4.31 -35.66
CA GLY A 273 -12.49 -4.23 -36.84
C GLY A 273 -12.41 -5.30 -37.95
N GLY A 274 -13.44 -6.15 -38.11
CA GLY A 274 -13.63 -7.06 -39.26
C GLY A 274 -14.49 -8.30 -38.98
N SER A 275 -14.91 -9.04 -40.03
CA SER A 275 -15.77 -10.24 -39.94
C SER A 275 -15.02 -11.58 -39.81
N GLU A 276 -13.69 -11.59 -39.98
CA GLU A 276 -12.82 -12.75 -39.72
C GLU A 276 -11.70 -12.36 -38.76
N TYR A 277 -11.52 -13.16 -37.71
CA TYR A 277 -10.56 -12.89 -36.64
C TYR A 277 -9.28 -13.74 -36.80
N TYR A 278 -8.11 -13.09 -36.70
CA TYR A 278 -6.75 -13.65 -36.73
C TYR A 278 -5.90 -12.99 -35.64
N GLY A 279 -4.99 -13.72 -34.97
CA GLY A 279 -4.05 -13.18 -33.98
C GLY A 279 -4.17 -13.79 -32.58
N CYS A 280 -3.50 -13.17 -31.60
CA CYS A 280 -3.30 -13.69 -30.24
C CYS A 280 -4.58 -14.16 -29.53
N LEU A 281 -5.65 -13.36 -29.58
CA LEU A 281 -6.91 -13.65 -28.90
C LEU A 281 -7.63 -14.89 -29.45
N LYS A 282 -7.40 -15.24 -30.71
CA LYS A 282 -7.92 -16.49 -31.31
C LYS A 282 -6.97 -17.66 -31.08
N LEU A 283 -5.67 -17.43 -31.20
CA LEU A 283 -4.63 -18.45 -30.98
C LEU A 283 -4.67 -19.01 -29.55
N GLN A 284 -5.00 -18.19 -28.54
CA GLN A 284 -5.18 -18.70 -27.18
C GLN A 284 -6.30 -19.72 -27.04
N PHE A 285 -7.40 -19.58 -27.80
CA PHE A 285 -8.47 -20.57 -27.77
C PHE A 285 -8.11 -21.83 -28.55
N ASP A 286 -7.42 -21.71 -29.69
CA ASP A 286 -6.88 -22.88 -30.39
C ASP A 286 -5.98 -23.72 -29.48
N HIS A 287 -5.10 -23.05 -28.73
CA HIS A 287 -4.23 -23.69 -27.74
C HIS A 287 -5.01 -24.28 -26.56
N PHE A 288 -6.03 -23.56 -26.06
CA PHE A 288 -6.91 -24.07 -25.00
C PHE A 288 -7.64 -25.35 -25.44
N LEU A 289 -8.12 -25.43 -26.68
CA LEU A 289 -8.75 -26.63 -27.24
C LEU A 289 -7.77 -27.81 -27.34
N LYS A 290 -6.52 -27.55 -27.75
CA LYS A 290 -5.44 -28.56 -27.74
C LYS A 290 -5.15 -29.05 -26.33
N ALA A 291 -5.14 -28.16 -25.34
CA ALA A 291 -4.96 -28.53 -23.94
C ALA A 291 -6.12 -29.40 -23.43
N ILE A 292 -7.36 -29.09 -23.79
CA ILE A 292 -8.53 -29.94 -23.47
C ILE A 292 -8.40 -31.33 -24.11
N ALA A 293 -7.90 -31.40 -25.35
CA ALA A 293 -7.66 -32.67 -26.05
C ALA A 293 -6.50 -33.51 -25.48
N GLY A 294 -5.65 -32.91 -24.62
CA GLY A 294 -4.45 -33.55 -24.08
C GLY A 294 -3.22 -33.44 -24.99
N ASP A 295 -3.29 -32.64 -26.05
CA ASP A 295 -2.20 -32.44 -27.02
C ASP A 295 -1.19 -31.37 -26.58
N ALA A 296 -1.53 -30.58 -25.56
CA ALA A 296 -0.69 -29.52 -25.01
C ALA A 296 -0.98 -29.29 -23.52
N LEU A 297 -0.07 -28.60 -22.83
CA LEU A 297 -0.35 -27.99 -21.53
C LEU A 297 -1.00 -26.61 -21.72
N PRO A 298 -1.79 -26.11 -20.74
CA PRO A 298 -2.30 -24.74 -20.79
C PRO A 298 -1.16 -23.74 -20.99
N ALA A 299 -1.37 -22.71 -21.81
CA ALA A 299 -0.32 -21.74 -22.10
C ALA A 299 0.01 -20.84 -20.89
N VAL A 300 -1.01 -20.53 -20.09
CA VAL A 300 -0.89 -19.84 -18.80
C VAL A 300 -1.81 -20.49 -17.79
N THR A 301 -1.21 -21.08 -16.76
CA THR A 301 -1.93 -21.71 -15.64
C THR A 301 -2.45 -20.66 -14.65
N ALA A 302 -3.40 -21.04 -13.77
CA ALA A 302 -3.85 -20.11 -12.72
C ALA A 302 -2.70 -19.72 -11.78
N ARG A 303 -1.77 -20.66 -11.51
CA ARG A 303 -0.58 -20.39 -10.68
C ARG A 303 0.37 -19.36 -11.28
N GLU A 304 0.59 -19.41 -12.60
CA GLU A 304 1.41 -18.38 -13.26
C GLU A 304 0.73 -17.02 -13.23
N SER A 305 -0.60 -16.99 -13.43
CA SER A 305 -1.38 -15.76 -13.33
C SER A 305 -1.35 -15.15 -11.92
N LEU A 306 -1.44 -15.97 -10.88
CA LEU A 306 -1.31 -15.54 -9.48
C LEU A 306 0.02 -14.79 -9.27
N ALA A 307 1.12 -15.24 -9.86
CA ALA A 307 2.42 -14.56 -9.73
C ALA A 307 2.41 -13.15 -10.38
N SER A 308 1.76 -12.99 -11.54
CA SER A 308 1.60 -11.68 -12.18
C SER A 308 0.69 -10.75 -11.36
N GLU A 309 -0.36 -11.32 -10.76
CA GLU A 309 -1.29 -10.59 -9.92
C GLU A 309 -0.66 -10.14 -8.59
N MET A 310 0.21 -10.96 -7.98
CA MET A 310 1.02 -10.56 -6.83
C MET A 310 1.87 -9.33 -7.13
N ILE A 311 2.48 -9.25 -8.32
CA ILE A 311 3.23 -8.05 -8.75
C ILE A 311 2.29 -6.86 -8.93
N THR A 312 1.13 -7.08 -9.55
CA THR A 312 0.15 -6.04 -9.82
C THR A 312 -0.36 -5.42 -8.52
N LEU A 313 -0.71 -6.25 -7.54
CA LEU A 313 -1.17 -5.80 -6.22
C LEU A 313 -0.03 -5.20 -5.39
N ALA A 314 1.19 -5.73 -5.46
CA ALA A 314 2.34 -5.09 -4.83
C ALA A 314 2.58 -3.68 -5.41
N ALA A 315 2.54 -3.55 -6.74
CA ALA A 315 2.67 -2.25 -7.43
C ALA A 315 1.55 -1.27 -7.04
N LEU A 316 0.35 -1.76 -6.74
CA LEU A 316 -0.77 -0.95 -6.24
C LEU A 316 -0.58 -0.52 -4.78
N ASN A 317 -0.04 -1.40 -3.93
CA ASN A 317 0.03 -1.25 -2.47
C ASN A 317 1.20 -0.38 -1.97
N HIS A 318 1.95 0.29 -2.84
CA HIS A 318 3.02 1.22 -2.44
C HIS A 318 2.53 2.64 -2.13
N THR A 319 1.23 2.91 -2.24
CA THR A 319 0.66 4.23 -1.95
C THR A 319 -0.68 4.10 -1.23
N LEU A 320 -0.93 4.94 -0.22
CA LEU A 320 -2.26 5.09 0.34
C LEU A 320 -3.24 5.51 -0.76
N GLN A 321 -4.34 4.77 -0.88
CA GLN A 321 -5.42 5.07 -1.78
C GLN A 321 -6.09 6.38 -1.35
N PRO A 322 -6.38 7.29 -2.30
CA PRO A 322 -7.08 8.53 -1.98
C PRO A 322 -8.49 8.22 -1.49
N LEU A 323 -8.91 8.90 -0.42
CA LEU A 323 -10.26 8.81 0.10
C LEU A 323 -11.19 9.76 -0.65
N LYS A 324 -12.37 9.27 -1.04
CA LYS A 324 -13.44 10.09 -1.62
C LYS A 324 -14.08 10.96 -0.54
N SER A 325 -14.72 12.06 -0.96
CA SER A 325 -15.46 12.92 -0.03
C SER A 325 -16.52 12.12 0.71
N GLY A 326 -16.54 12.20 2.04
CA GLY A 326 -17.46 11.42 2.87
C GLY A 326 -17.00 9.99 3.18
N GLN A 327 -15.77 9.61 2.85
CA GLN A 327 -15.23 8.26 3.07
C GLN A 327 -14.33 8.20 4.31
N ALA A 328 -14.43 7.11 5.06
CA ALA A 328 -13.47 6.74 6.10
C ALA A 328 -13.21 5.23 6.05
N GLY A 329 -11.99 4.80 6.40
CA GLY A 329 -11.65 3.38 6.41
C GLY A 329 -10.17 3.10 6.67
N TRP A 330 -9.91 1.85 7.03
CA TRP A 330 -8.56 1.30 7.17
C TRP A 330 -7.95 0.97 5.82
N GLN A 331 -6.64 1.18 5.71
CA GLN A 331 -5.81 0.78 4.59
C GLN A 331 -4.52 0.18 5.13
N THR A 332 -4.07 -0.91 4.51
CA THR A 332 -2.78 -1.54 4.81
C THR A 332 -1.77 -1.13 3.76
N LEU A 333 -0.70 -0.47 4.17
CA LEU A 333 0.43 -0.12 3.31
C LEU A 333 1.53 -1.17 3.48
N SER A 334 1.79 -1.95 2.43
CA SER A 334 2.90 -2.90 2.43
C SER A 334 4.21 -2.18 2.09
N VAL A 335 5.16 -2.21 3.01
CA VAL A 335 6.44 -1.50 2.87
C VAL A 335 7.59 -2.50 2.88
N HIS A 336 8.40 -2.44 1.83
CA HIS A 336 9.65 -3.18 1.74
C HIS A 336 10.78 -2.33 2.32
N LEU A 337 11.41 -2.82 3.39
CA LEU A 337 12.56 -2.21 4.05
C LEU A 337 13.80 -3.04 3.75
N GLY A 338 14.72 -2.49 2.96
CA GLY A 338 15.89 -3.21 2.47
C GLY A 338 15.51 -4.41 1.57
N ARG A 339 16.30 -5.48 1.64
CA ARG A 339 16.17 -6.64 0.73
C ARG A 339 15.26 -7.76 1.22
N GLU A 340 14.92 -7.80 2.51
CA GLU A 340 14.26 -8.96 3.15
C GLU A 340 13.10 -8.62 4.06
N VAL A 341 13.01 -7.38 4.53
CA VAL A 341 12.01 -7.01 5.52
C VAL A 341 10.80 -6.43 4.79
N VAL A 342 9.64 -7.03 5.02
CA VAL A 342 8.36 -6.50 4.56
C VAL A 342 7.51 -6.25 5.79
N ILE A 343 7.00 -5.04 5.93
CA ILE A 343 6.09 -4.67 7.01
C ILE A 343 4.74 -4.26 6.46
N SER A 344 3.72 -4.39 7.29
CA SER A 344 2.39 -3.84 7.03
C SER A 344 2.16 -2.66 7.96
N LEU A 345 2.00 -1.46 7.39
CA LEU A 345 1.57 -0.27 8.13
C LEU A 345 0.07 -0.13 8.02
N GLU A 346 -0.62 -0.24 9.15
CA GLU A 346 -2.06 0.01 9.24
C GLU A 346 -2.31 1.52 9.37
N VAL A 347 -3.05 2.08 8.42
CA VAL A 347 -3.38 3.51 8.38
C VAL A 347 -4.88 3.67 8.25
N PHE A 348 -5.50 4.40 9.18
CA PHE A 348 -6.89 4.80 9.03
C PHE A 348 -6.95 6.21 8.47
N GLY A 349 -7.82 6.43 7.49
CA GLY A 349 -8.09 7.77 7.00
C GLY A 349 -9.57 8.10 7.04
N CYS A 350 -9.87 9.37 7.29
CA CYS A 350 -11.21 9.93 7.27
C CYS A 350 -11.20 11.23 6.46
N HIS A 351 -11.87 11.25 5.32
CA HIS A 351 -11.99 12.41 4.46
C HIS A 351 -13.40 13.01 4.53
N GLY A 352 -13.44 14.26 4.96
CA GLY A 352 -14.66 15.00 5.23
C GLY A 352 -15.53 15.27 4.00
N VAL A 353 -16.80 15.60 4.25
CA VAL A 353 -17.71 16.13 3.20
C VAL A 353 -17.48 17.62 2.92
N HIS A 354 -16.71 18.28 3.77
CA HIS A 354 -16.35 19.70 3.63
C HIS A 354 -14.84 19.83 3.40
N SER A 355 -14.44 20.81 2.58
CA SER A 355 -13.03 21.16 2.40
C SER A 355 -12.41 21.68 3.70
N GLY A 356 -11.12 21.43 3.90
CA GLY A 356 -10.38 21.81 5.10
C GLY A 356 -8.96 21.26 5.05
N ALA A 357 -8.22 21.48 6.13
CA ALA A 357 -6.83 21.08 6.26
C ALA A 357 -6.65 19.55 6.40
N VAL A 358 -5.42 19.08 6.19
CA VAL A 358 -5.03 17.70 6.45
C VAL A 358 -4.28 17.61 7.77
N ALA A 359 -4.74 16.76 8.69
CA ALA A 359 -4.04 16.43 9.93
C ALA A 359 -3.54 14.98 9.91
N LEU A 360 -2.37 14.77 10.49
CA LEU A 360 -1.80 13.46 10.74
C LEU A 360 -1.64 13.25 12.25
N VAL A 361 -2.11 12.13 12.76
CA VAL A 361 -1.88 11.68 14.13
C VAL A 361 -1.09 10.39 14.09
N VAL A 362 0.08 10.38 14.71
CA VAL A 362 1.02 9.26 14.71
C VAL A 362 1.27 8.80 16.13
N ALA A 363 1.34 7.48 16.33
CA ALA A 363 1.77 6.85 17.56
C ALA A 363 2.62 5.60 17.26
N GLY A 364 3.17 4.98 18.30
CA GLY A 364 3.96 3.75 18.17
C GLY A 364 5.25 3.94 17.36
N ILE A 365 5.88 5.12 17.47
CA ILE A 365 7.24 5.36 16.95
C ILE A 365 8.25 4.49 17.70
N HIS A 366 8.13 4.45 19.02
CA HIS A 366 8.74 3.43 19.85
C HIS A 366 7.74 2.28 20.04
N GLY A 367 8.23 1.05 19.97
CA GLY A 367 7.38 -0.14 20.02
C GLY A 367 6.86 -0.50 21.41
N ASP A 368 7.44 0.08 22.46
CA ASP A 368 7.10 -0.19 23.85
C ASP A 368 6.11 0.83 24.45
N GLU A 369 5.52 1.71 23.61
CA GLU A 369 4.60 2.79 24.00
C GLU A 369 3.18 2.48 23.50
N TYR A 370 2.26 2.10 24.40
CA TYR A 370 0.95 1.51 24.03
C TYR A 370 -0.25 2.44 24.20
N GLU A 371 -0.12 3.55 24.96
CA GLU A 371 -1.18 4.53 25.19
C GLU A 371 -1.63 5.21 23.89
N GLY A 372 -0.66 5.75 23.13
CA GLY A 372 -0.90 6.41 21.85
C GLY A 372 -1.60 5.50 20.83
N PRO A 373 -1.06 4.30 20.51
CA PRO A 373 -1.69 3.35 19.60
C PRO A 373 -3.14 3.01 19.98
N SER A 374 -3.40 2.82 21.28
CA SER A 374 -4.73 2.52 21.81
C SER A 374 -5.69 3.71 21.65
N ALA A 375 -5.23 4.94 21.91
CA ALA A 375 -6.02 6.15 21.75
C ALA A 375 -6.35 6.41 20.27
N VAL A 376 -5.36 6.30 19.37
CA VAL A 376 -5.54 6.45 17.92
C VAL A 376 -6.58 5.47 17.38
N THR A 377 -6.54 4.21 17.83
CA THR A 377 -7.52 3.19 17.43
C THR A 377 -8.94 3.55 17.88
N ARG A 378 -9.13 4.11 19.08
CA ARG A 378 -10.45 4.60 19.54
C ARG A 378 -10.94 5.79 18.72
N ILE A 379 -10.04 6.72 18.39
CA ILE A 379 -10.38 7.85 17.52
C ILE A 379 -10.84 7.36 16.13
N ALA A 380 -10.17 6.37 15.55
CA ALA A 380 -10.57 5.77 14.27
C ALA A 380 -12.02 5.23 14.30
N GLN A 381 -12.45 4.67 15.43
CA GLN A 381 -13.82 4.15 15.62
C GLN A 381 -14.88 5.26 15.77
N GLU A 382 -14.47 6.45 16.20
CA GLU A 382 -15.38 7.58 16.46
C GLU A 382 -15.47 8.58 15.29
N LEU A 383 -14.45 8.64 14.44
CA LEU A 383 -14.42 9.57 13.32
C LEU A 383 -15.58 9.30 12.34
N ASN A 384 -16.39 10.34 12.12
CA ASN A 384 -17.46 10.32 11.15
C ASN A 384 -17.17 11.36 10.04
N PRO A 385 -17.00 10.95 8.78
CA PRO A 385 -16.63 11.86 7.70
C PRO A 385 -17.68 12.95 7.42
N LYS A 386 -18.92 12.81 7.91
CA LYS A 386 -19.92 13.89 7.84
C LYS A 386 -19.61 15.08 8.75
N LEU A 387 -18.83 14.87 9.80
CA LEU A 387 -18.49 15.85 10.84
C LEU A 387 -17.06 16.38 10.71
N VAL A 388 -16.32 15.84 9.73
CA VAL A 388 -14.94 16.20 9.45
C VAL A 388 -14.90 17.22 8.30
N SER A 389 -14.03 18.21 8.43
CA SER A 389 -13.68 19.15 7.35
C SER A 389 -12.20 18.98 7.01
N GLY A 390 -11.89 18.65 5.76
CA GLY A 390 -10.54 18.26 5.35
C GLY A 390 -10.31 16.75 5.52
N THR A 391 -9.13 16.36 6.00
CA THR A 391 -8.74 14.95 6.13
C THR A 391 -8.01 14.68 7.43
N VAL A 392 -8.32 13.57 8.09
CA VAL A 392 -7.54 13.06 9.23
C VAL A 392 -6.93 11.71 8.83
N TRP A 393 -5.61 11.62 8.92
CA TRP A 393 -4.86 10.37 8.82
C TRP A 393 -4.38 9.94 10.21
N LEU A 394 -4.52 8.66 10.50
CA LEU A 394 -4.21 8.05 11.79
C LEU A 394 -3.28 6.86 11.58
N ILE A 395 -2.13 6.88 12.25
CA ILE A 395 -1.17 5.78 12.26
C ILE A 395 -1.02 5.33 13.72
N PRO A 396 -1.70 4.25 14.15
CA PRO A 396 -1.59 3.78 15.53
C PRO A 396 -0.19 3.21 15.82
N VAL A 397 0.45 2.55 14.85
CA VAL A 397 1.76 1.93 15.02
C VAL A 397 2.65 2.28 13.84
N ALA A 398 3.53 3.28 14.04
CA ALA A 398 4.48 3.72 13.02
C ALA A 398 5.68 2.77 12.86
N ASN A 399 6.03 2.01 13.90
CA ASN A 399 7.13 1.05 13.90
C ASN A 399 6.64 -0.37 14.27
N PRO A 400 6.00 -1.09 13.33
CA PRO A 400 5.42 -2.42 13.61
C PRO A 400 6.43 -3.43 14.16
N LEU A 401 7.67 -3.41 13.65
CA LEU A 401 8.71 -4.36 14.07
C LEU A 401 9.12 -4.16 15.52
N ALA A 402 9.30 -2.91 15.95
CA ALA A 402 9.58 -2.60 17.35
C ALA A 402 8.37 -2.90 18.23
N PHE A 403 7.16 -2.61 17.73
CA PHE A 403 5.91 -2.79 18.46
C PHE A 403 5.61 -4.26 18.77
N GLU A 404 5.75 -5.14 17.78
CA GLU A 404 5.62 -6.58 17.94
C GLU A 404 6.69 -7.16 18.87
N ALA A 405 7.90 -6.61 18.83
CA ALA A 405 8.99 -7.01 19.72
C ALA A 405 8.83 -6.44 21.15
N GLY A 406 7.95 -5.47 21.37
CA GLY A 406 7.82 -4.74 22.62
C GLY A 406 9.10 -3.99 23.01
N THR A 407 9.83 -3.47 22.02
CA THR A 407 11.11 -2.78 22.21
C THR A 407 11.04 -1.32 21.78
N ARG A 408 11.84 -0.47 22.43
CA ARG A 408 11.96 0.95 22.03
C ARG A 408 12.56 1.13 20.63
N THR A 409 13.50 0.26 20.26
CA THR A 409 14.22 0.28 18.98
C THR A 409 13.82 -0.89 18.08
N SER A 410 14.06 -0.74 16.78
CA SER A 410 13.81 -1.80 15.80
C SER A 410 14.70 -3.02 16.08
N PRO A 411 14.14 -4.24 16.13
CA PRO A 411 14.93 -5.45 16.34
C PRO A 411 15.79 -5.83 15.13
N VAL A 412 15.52 -5.24 13.96
CA VAL A 412 16.22 -5.56 12.71
C VAL A 412 17.63 -4.98 12.66
N ASP A 413 17.77 -3.70 13.01
CA ASP A 413 19.03 -2.96 12.94
C ASP A 413 19.41 -2.28 14.25
N GLY A 414 18.60 -2.44 15.30
CA GLY A 414 18.82 -1.82 16.61
C GLY A 414 18.54 -0.32 16.65
N ALA A 415 18.07 0.27 15.56
CA ALA A 415 17.96 1.72 15.43
C ALA A 415 16.73 2.30 16.12
N ASN A 416 16.85 3.54 16.59
CA ASN A 416 15.73 4.28 17.18
C ASN A 416 15.05 5.14 16.12
N LEU A 417 13.85 4.77 15.70
CA LEU A 417 13.07 5.52 14.71
C LEU A 417 12.87 7.00 15.09
N ALA A 418 12.69 7.30 16.38
CA ALA A 418 12.51 8.68 16.87
C ALA A 418 13.75 9.60 16.70
N ARG A 419 14.85 9.09 16.14
CA ARG A 419 16.10 9.83 15.90
C ARG A 419 16.53 9.82 14.44
N LEU A 420 15.70 9.29 13.55
CA LEU A 420 16.09 9.04 12.16
C LEU A 420 15.29 9.85 11.14
N PHE A 421 14.33 10.69 11.54
CA PHE A 421 13.60 11.52 10.58
C PHE A 421 14.50 12.62 9.99
N PRO A 422 14.36 12.99 8.70
CA PRO A 422 13.36 12.53 7.75
C PRO A 422 13.66 11.15 7.14
N GLY A 423 14.79 10.51 7.45
CA GLY A 423 15.19 9.22 6.92
C GLY A 423 15.89 9.30 5.58
N GLU A 424 16.36 8.15 5.09
CA GLU A 424 17.08 8.03 3.82
C GLU A 424 16.45 6.91 2.97
N GLU A 425 16.20 7.19 1.68
CA GLU A 425 15.51 6.26 0.77
C GLU A 425 16.29 4.96 0.56
N ASP A 426 17.62 5.03 0.57
CA ASP A 426 18.55 3.91 0.41
C ASP A 426 19.29 3.54 1.71
N GLY A 427 18.81 4.03 2.86
CA GLY A 427 19.39 3.81 4.19
C GLY A 427 19.15 2.40 4.77
N THR A 428 19.40 2.25 6.07
CA THR A 428 19.03 1.02 6.81
C THR A 428 17.52 0.80 6.80
N PRO A 429 17.01 -0.41 7.11
CA PRO A 429 15.57 -0.66 7.17
C PRO A 429 14.78 0.38 7.98
N THR A 430 15.30 0.81 9.15
CA THR A 430 14.61 1.83 9.95
C THR A 430 14.74 3.25 9.37
N GLU A 431 15.83 3.59 8.68
CA GLU A 431 15.96 4.87 7.96
C GLU A 431 15.01 4.94 6.76
N GLN A 432 14.82 3.84 6.04
CA GLN A 432 13.86 3.74 4.94
C GLN A 432 12.41 3.86 5.43
N LEU A 433 12.13 3.31 6.61
CA LEU A 433 10.84 3.49 7.28
C LEU A 433 10.60 4.95 7.64
N ALA A 434 11.60 5.62 8.23
CA ALA A 434 11.54 7.05 8.53
C ALA A 434 11.30 7.87 7.25
N TYR A 435 12.02 7.57 6.17
CA TYR A 435 11.87 8.19 4.86
C TYR A 435 10.44 8.06 4.33
N LEU A 436 9.89 6.85 4.33
CA LEU A 436 8.54 6.61 3.86
C LEU A 436 7.49 7.34 4.72
N LEU A 437 7.57 7.24 6.05
CA LEU A 437 6.65 7.94 6.95
C LEU A 437 6.71 9.47 6.74
N PHE A 438 7.89 10.02 6.52
CA PHE A 438 8.06 11.45 6.32
C PHE A 438 7.61 11.90 4.92
N ALA A 439 8.16 11.30 3.87
CA ALA A 439 7.94 11.69 2.48
C ALA A 439 6.52 11.37 1.99
N GLU A 440 5.97 10.21 2.35
CA GLU A 440 4.67 9.78 1.85
C GLU A 440 3.51 10.21 2.74
N LEU A 441 3.68 10.29 4.06
CA LEU A 441 2.56 10.54 4.98
C LEU A 441 2.64 11.94 5.58
N ALA A 442 3.74 12.29 6.23
CA ALA A 442 3.88 13.56 6.92
C ALA A 442 3.86 14.75 5.92
N GLN A 443 4.53 14.64 4.77
CA GLN A 443 4.52 15.72 3.78
C GLN A 443 3.14 16.06 3.19
N ARG A 444 2.12 15.21 3.37
CA ARG A 444 0.76 15.48 2.92
C ARG A 444 -0.11 16.23 3.95
N ALA A 445 0.32 16.29 5.21
CA ALA A 445 -0.42 16.94 6.28
C ALA A 445 0.04 18.39 6.51
N GLU A 446 -0.86 19.25 6.99
CA GLU A 446 -0.53 20.61 7.48
C GLU A 446 -0.26 20.60 8.99
N TYR A 447 -0.93 19.69 9.70
CA TYR A 447 -0.86 19.54 11.15
C TYR A 447 -0.42 18.13 11.54
N LEU A 448 0.42 18.03 12.58
CA LEU A 448 0.90 16.77 13.14
C LEU A 448 0.68 16.71 14.66
N ILE A 449 0.12 15.59 15.12
CA ILE A 449 0.14 15.16 16.53
C ILE A 449 1.02 13.91 16.63
N ASP A 450 2.14 14.03 17.35
CA ASP A 450 3.13 12.97 17.58
C ASP A 450 2.99 12.45 19.03
N LEU A 451 2.40 11.27 19.21
CA LEU A 451 2.04 10.71 20.52
C LEU A 451 3.07 9.70 21.00
N HIS A 452 3.55 9.89 22.22
CA HIS A 452 4.54 9.05 22.90
C HIS A 452 4.08 8.66 24.31
N SER A 453 4.80 7.75 24.94
CA SER A 453 4.76 7.57 26.39
C SER A 453 6.15 7.21 26.91
N GLY A 454 6.32 7.06 28.22
CA GLY A 454 7.60 6.65 28.80
C GLY A 454 8.03 5.23 28.45
N GLY A 455 7.16 4.46 27.78
CA GLY A 455 7.40 3.07 27.41
C GLY A 455 7.72 2.21 28.62
N VAL A 456 8.70 1.32 28.50
CA VAL A 456 9.16 0.45 29.61
C VAL A 456 10.22 1.14 30.47
N GLU A 457 10.99 2.07 29.92
CA GLU A 457 12.18 2.60 30.58
C GLU A 457 11.92 3.84 31.44
N TYR A 458 10.86 4.57 31.14
CA TYR A 458 10.56 5.87 31.74
C TYR A 458 9.08 6.01 32.09
N GLU A 459 8.78 7.05 32.86
CA GLU A 459 7.44 7.57 33.08
C GLU A 459 7.51 9.09 32.90
N PHE A 460 6.47 9.67 32.28
CA PHE A 460 6.35 11.11 32.10
C PHE A 460 5.10 11.65 32.76
N LEU A 461 5.20 12.85 33.32
CA LEU A 461 4.03 13.65 33.66
C LEU A 461 3.24 13.92 32.37
N PRO A 462 1.89 13.92 32.39
CA PRO A 462 1.09 14.25 31.23
C PRO A 462 1.42 15.63 30.66
N VAL A 463 2.12 15.66 29.50
CA VAL A 463 2.63 16.89 28.90
C VAL A 463 2.28 16.99 27.42
N CYS A 464 2.04 18.21 26.95
CA CYS A 464 2.02 18.51 25.52
C CYS A 464 3.16 19.45 25.15
N GLY A 465 3.98 18.98 24.22
CA GLY A 465 5.13 19.65 23.66
C GLY A 465 4.81 20.55 22.48
N PHE A 466 5.48 21.70 22.40
CA PHE A 466 5.41 22.64 21.27
C PHE A 466 6.79 23.20 20.90
N TYR A 467 6.93 23.77 19.69
CA TYR A 467 8.16 24.40 19.21
C TYR A 467 8.02 25.93 19.11
N LYS A 468 9.13 26.67 19.04
CA LYS A 468 9.19 28.13 18.78
C LYS A 468 8.62 29.07 19.86
N GLY A 469 8.65 28.66 21.13
CA GLY A 469 8.39 29.52 22.30
C GLY A 469 6.91 29.82 22.61
N PRO A 470 6.57 30.19 23.86
CA PRO A 470 5.19 30.22 24.38
C PRO A 470 4.43 31.53 24.06
N HIS A 471 4.42 31.97 22.80
CA HIS A 471 3.78 33.23 22.41
C HIS A 471 2.40 33.02 21.77
N HIS A 472 1.50 34.00 21.94
CA HIS A 472 0.11 33.87 21.49
C HIS A 472 -0.05 33.62 19.98
N ASP A 473 0.83 34.19 19.15
CA ASP A 473 0.79 34.05 17.70
C ASP A 473 1.39 32.72 17.19
N ASN A 474 1.99 31.92 18.09
CA ASN A 474 2.57 30.64 17.73
C ASN A 474 1.51 29.54 17.69
N LEU A 475 1.17 29.07 16.49
CA LEU A 475 0.17 28.01 16.30
C LEU A 475 0.57 26.66 16.92
N SER A 476 1.86 26.30 17.01
CA SER A 476 2.28 25.06 17.70
C SER A 476 1.96 25.16 19.20
N TYR A 477 2.26 26.31 19.83
CA TYR A 477 1.91 26.58 21.21
C TYR A 477 0.39 26.60 21.46
N GLN A 478 -0.38 27.26 20.59
CA GLN A 478 -1.85 27.25 20.71
C GLN A 478 -2.45 25.84 20.51
N SER A 479 -1.87 25.04 19.61
CA SER A 479 -2.27 23.65 19.41
C SER A 479 -2.00 22.80 20.64
N ALA A 480 -0.83 22.98 21.28
CA ALA A 480 -0.50 22.28 22.51
C ALA A 480 -1.42 22.68 23.67
N ARG A 481 -1.80 23.97 23.78
CA ARG A 481 -2.84 24.42 24.71
C ARG A 481 -4.18 23.77 24.42
N ALA A 482 -4.55 23.65 23.14
CA ALA A 482 -5.81 23.05 22.73
C ALA A 482 -5.90 21.55 23.07
N MET A 483 -4.78 20.82 23.12
CA MET A 483 -4.76 19.42 23.56
C MET A 483 -5.27 19.24 25.00
N GLY A 484 -5.17 20.26 25.86
CA GLY A 484 -5.75 20.21 27.20
C GLY A 484 -5.00 19.33 28.21
N LEU A 485 -3.78 18.88 27.90
CA LEU A 485 -2.92 18.21 28.87
C LEU A 485 -2.41 19.21 29.93
N PRO A 486 -2.23 18.81 31.19
CA PRO A 486 -2.06 19.73 32.32
C PRO A 486 -0.77 20.55 32.28
N VAL A 487 0.25 20.08 31.56
CA VAL A 487 1.56 20.72 31.50
C VAL A 487 1.98 20.93 30.05
N LEU A 488 2.54 22.12 29.77
CA LEU A 488 3.16 22.40 28.47
C LEU A 488 4.68 22.35 28.55
N TRP A 489 5.26 21.79 27.50
CA TRP A 489 6.69 21.59 27.39
C TRP A 489 7.21 22.27 26.13
N GLN A 490 8.15 23.20 26.27
CA GLN A 490 8.87 23.70 25.10
C GLN A 490 9.88 22.63 24.65
N LEU A 491 9.58 21.97 23.54
CA LEU A 491 10.39 20.88 23.01
C LEU A 491 11.76 21.39 22.55
N PRO A 492 12.85 20.66 22.84
CA PRO A 492 14.16 20.97 22.27
C PRO A 492 14.17 20.69 20.76
N GLU A 493 14.92 21.48 19.99
CA GLU A 493 15.07 21.29 18.54
C GLU A 493 16.06 20.15 18.19
N THR A 494 15.77 18.95 18.68
CA THR A 494 16.60 17.76 18.46
C THR A 494 16.43 17.27 17.01
N PRO A 495 17.50 17.22 16.19
CA PRO A 495 17.44 16.63 14.85
C PRO A 495 17.02 15.17 14.91
N GLY A 496 16.31 14.69 13.89
CA GLY A 496 15.90 13.28 13.84
C GLY A 496 14.51 12.99 14.42
N VAL A 497 13.90 13.94 15.14
CA VAL A 497 12.56 13.80 15.73
C VAL A 497 11.50 14.18 14.70
N LEU A 498 10.49 13.32 14.48
CA LEU A 498 9.44 13.52 13.49
C LEU A 498 8.78 14.90 13.60
N SER A 499 8.27 15.24 14.79
CA SER A 499 7.64 16.54 15.02
C SER A 499 8.58 17.73 14.76
N ARG A 500 9.87 17.62 15.09
CA ARG A 500 10.87 18.66 14.78
C ARG A 500 11.05 18.83 13.29
N GLU A 501 11.34 17.74 12.56
CA GLU A 501 11.56 17.79 11.10
C GLU A 501 10.31 18.30 10.36
N PHE A 502 9.12 17.97 10.85
CA PHE A 502 7.86 18.51 10.34
C PHE A 502 7.78 20.04 10.44
N THR A 503 8.25 20.61 11.56
CA THR A 503 8.29 22.09 11.71
C THR A 503 9.35 22.77 10.84
N GLN A 504 10.44 22.08 10.50
CA GLN A 504 11.49 22.62 9.63
C GLN A 504 11.00 22.83 8.19
N VAL A 505 10.06 22.00 7.73
CA VAL A 505 9.39 22.18 6.43
C VAL A 505 8.21 23.15 6.48
N GLY A 506 8.14 24.00 7.53
CA GLY A 506 7.18 25.10 7.63
C GLY A 506 5.78 24.72 8.13
N LYS A 507 5.62 23.51 8.68
CA LYS A 507 4.31 22.99 9.13
C LYS A 507 4.17 23.01 10.65
N ILE A 508 2.98 22.67 11.14
CA ILE A 508 2.64 22.79 12.56
C ILE A 508 2.62 21.40 13.19
N ALA A 509 3.48 21.18 14.18
CA ALA A 509 3.54 19.93 14.92
C ALA A 509 3.47 20.20 16.43
N ILE A 510 2.93 19.21 17.13
CA ILE A 510 2.99 19.07 18.59
C ILE A 510 3.37 17.63 18.93
N GLY A 511 4.10 17.47 20.03
CA GLY A 511 4.40 16.17 20.63
C GLY A 511 3.63 16.00 21.92
N ALA A 512 3.36 14.79 22.37
CA ALA A 512 2.80 14.59 23.71
C ALA A 512 3.39 13.34 24.37
N GLU A 513 3.55 13.38 25.68
CA GLU A 513 4.06 12.28 26.51
C GLU A 513 3.08 12.04 27.66
N TYR A 514 2.82 10.77 27.99
CA TYR A 514 1.88 10.42 29.06
C TYR A 514 2.29 9.11 29.74
N LEU A 515 2.71 9.22 31.01
CA LEU A 515 3.09 8.11 31.87
C LEU A 515 4.09 7.16 31.20
N GLY A 516 3.98 5.85 31.40
CA GLY A 516 4.94 4.83 31.00
C GLY A 516 5.04 3.71 32.04
N GLY A 517 6.24 3.18 32.27
CA GLY A 517 6.49 2.14 33.26
C GLY A 517 6.11 0.72 32.79
N GLY A 518 5.95 0.51 31.48
CA GLY A 518 5.71 -0.80 30.87
C GLY A 518 4.29 -1.35 31.10
N ARG A 519 3.32 -0.48 31.37
CA ARG A 519 1.91 -0.85 31.55
C ARG A 519 1.03 0.11 30.77
N LEU A 520 -0.03 -0.41 30.15
CA LEU A 520 -1.03 0.42 29.49
C LEU A 520 -1.89 1.15 30.53
N SER A 521 -1.85 2.48 30.53
CA SER A 521 -2.74 3.31 31.35
C SER A 521 -4.05 3.63 30.64
N GLU A 522 -5.17 3.08 31.12
CA GLU A 522 -6.51 3.42 30.59
C GLU A 522 -6.84 4.91 30.76
N GLU A 523 -6.40 5.51 31.86
CA GLU A 523 -6.53 6.96 32.09
C GLU A 523 -5.75 7.75 31.03
N GLY A 524 -4.52 7.32 30.71
CA GLY A 524 -3.71 7.93 29.66
C GLY A 524 -4.32 7.79 28.26
N VAL A 525 -4.88 6.62 27.95
CA VAL A 525 -5.61 6.41 26.69
C VAL A 525 -6.81 7.36 26.59
N LEU A 526 -7.61 7.49 27.64
CA LEU A 526 -8.77 8.40 27.64
C LEU A 526 -8.35 9.86 27.56
N ALA A 527 -7.27 10.24 28.25
CA ALA A 527 -6.71 11.58 28.16
C ALA A 527 -6.25 11.91 26.73
N TYR A 528 -5.56 10.98 26.06
CA TYR A 528 -5.17 11.17 24.65
C TYR A 528 -6.36 11.23 23.70
N VAL A 529 -7.38 10.38 23.88
CA VAL A 529 -8.62 10.46 23.08
C VAL A 529 -9.23 11.85 23.19
N GLN A 530 -9.34 12.39 24.41
CA GLN A 530 -9.90 13.72 24.62
C GLN A 530 -9.00 14.82 24.04
N ALA A 531 -7.69 14.68 24.19
CA ALA A 531 -6.71 15.65 23.69
C ALA A 531 -6.72 15.74 22.16
N ILE A 532 -6.71 14.60 21.46
CA ILE A 532 -6.78 14.52 20.00
C ILE A 532 -8.07 15.19 19.50
N LYS A 533 -9.23 14.85 20.09
CA LYS A 533 -10.53 15.48 19.74
C LYS A 533 -10.48 16.99 19.90
N SER A 534 -9.97 17.45 21.03
CA SER A 534 -9.88 18.87 21.37
C SER A 534 -8.98 19.64 20.39
N CYS A 535 -7.83 19.06 20.01
CA CYS A 535 -6.91 19.68 19.06
C CYS A 535 -7.46 19.68 17.62
N LEU A 536 -8.07 18.58 17.17
CA LEU A 536 -8.73 18.51 15.87
C LEU A 536 -9.92 19.49 15.78
N ALA A 537 -10.64 19.71 16.88
CA ALA A 537 -11.68 20.74 16.95
C ALA A 537 -11.09 22.15 16.84
N PHE A 538 -9.97 22.41 17.54
CA PHE A 538 -9.29 23.70 17.50
C PHE A 538 -8.78 24.05 16.09
N TRP A 539 -8.28 23.07 15.35
CA TRP A 539 -7.92 23.25 13.93
C TRP A 539 -9.12 23.34 12.98
N GLY A 540 -10.35 23.27 13.50
CA GLY A 540 -11.58 23.33 12.71
C GLY A 540 -11.87 22.07 11.88
N ILE A 541 -11.16 20.98 12.16
CA ILE A 541 -11.25 19.72 11.41
C ILE A 541 -12.43 18.88 11.92
N TRP A 542 -12.65 18.79 13.23
CA TRP A 542 -13.76 18.00 13.82
C TRP A 542 -14.80 18.90 14.48
N LYS A 543 -15.89 19.19 13.76
CA LYS A 543 -16.83 20.29 14.08
C LYS A 543 -17.69 20.09 15.33
N ASP A 544 -17.95 18.84 15.70
CA ASP A 544 -18.89 18.48 16.78
C ASP A 544 -18.20 18.39 18.14
N GLN A 545 -16.88 18.56 18.14
CA GLN A 545 -16.07 18.54 19.35
C GLN A 545 -15.81 19.98 19.80
N ILE A 546 -15.73 20.18 21.11
CA ILE A 546 -15.43 21.48 21.71
C ILE A 546 -13.97 21.44 22.17
N PRO A 547 -13.12 22.39 21.74
CA PRO A 547 -11.79 22.53 22.31
C PRO A 547 -11.91 22.76 23.82
N GLN A 548 -11.38 21.85 24.63
CA GLN A 548 -11.36 22.02 26.07
C GLN A 548 -10.40 23.15 26.44
N GLY A 549 -9.18 23.08 25.89
CA GLY A 549 -8.13 24.07 26.10
C GLY A 549 -7.69 24.20 27.57
N ILE A 550 -6.53 24.80 27.78
CA ILE A 550 -6.06 25.25 29.09
C ILE A 550 -5.81 26.75 29.04
N ALA A 551 -6.52 27.49 29.90
CA ALA A 551 -6.48 28.94 29.92
C ALA A 551 -5.09 29.46 30.31
N GLU A 552 -4.48 28.91 31.37
CA GLU A 552 -3.17 29.34 31.89
C GLU A 552 -2.33 28.10 32.27
N PRO A 553 -1.66 27.46 31.31
CA PRO A 553 -0.82 26.31 31.59
C PRO A 553 0.53 26.71 32.18
N ASN A 554 1.07 25.84 33.02
CA ASN A 554 2.49 25.90 33.37
C ASN A 554 3.31 25.47 32.14
N VAL A 555 4.29 26.30 31.79
CA VAL A 555 5.20 26.06 30.66
C VAL A 555 6.59 25.77 31.20
N TYR A 556 7.19 24.67 30.77
CA TYR A 556 8.52 24.27 31.21
C TYR A 556 9.47 24.04 30.02
N GLY A 557 10.75 24.30 30.25
CA GLY A 557 11.85 23.85 29.40
C GLY A 557 12.30 22.44 29.79
N ASN A 558 13.52 22.07 29.42
CA ASN A 558 14.10 20.76 29.70
C ASN A 558 15.51 20.85 30.29
N ASP A 559 15.72 20.12 31.39
CA ASP A 559 17.04 19.76 31.90
C ASP A 559 17.13 18.23 32.05
N TRP A 560 17.85 17.59 31.11
CA TRP A 560 18.01 16.13 31.06
C TRP A 560 19.21 15.71 31.92
N ILE A 561 18.95 15.06 33.05
CA ILE A 561 20.02 14.62 33.93
C ILE A 561 20.40 13.17 33.59
N LEU A 562 21.64 12.97 33.15
CA LEU A 562 22.20 11.66 32.81
C LEU A 562 22.85 11.00 34.02
N ALA A 563 22.82 9.67 34.04
CA ALA A 563 23.49 8.88 35.06
C ALA A 563 25.01 9.00 34.96
N SER A 564 25.66 9.35 36.07
CA SER A 564 27.13 9.41 36.16
C SER A 564 27.79 8.09 36.56
N ALA A 565 27.01 7.06 36.89
CA ALA A 565 27.48 5.72 37.24
C ALA A 565 26.51 4.63 36.76
N THR A 566 27.00 3.39 36.71
CA THR A 566 26.19 2.19 36.40
C THR A 566 25.83 1.46 37.69
N GLY A 567 24.55 1.12 37.88
CA GLY A 567 24.09 0.41 39.08
C GLY A 567 22.57 0.29 39.19
N VAL A 568 22.08 0.19 40.41
CA VAL A 568 20.66 0.19 40.74
C VAL A 568 20.22 1.62 41.07
N PHE A 569 19.28 2.13 40.29
CA PHE A 569 18.63 3.43 40.44
C PHE A 569 17.63 3.37 41.59
N HIS A 570 17.78 4.29 42.54
CA HIS A 570 16.87 4.52 43.65
C HIS A 570 16.46 5.99 43.62
N ASP A 571 15.31 6.25 43.04
CA ASP A 571 14.62 7.53 43.06
C ASP A 571 14.27 7.97 44.49
N ARG A 572 14.13 9.29 44.64
CA ARG A 572 13.71 9.98 45.88
C ARG A 572 12.69 11.08 45.61
N CYS A 573 12.15 11.11 44.40
CA CYS A 573 11.19 12.09 43.92
C CYS A 573 10.15 11.37 43.07
N GLU A 574 8.95 11.92 43.03
CA GLU A 574 7.84 11.45 42.19
C GLU A 574 7.60 12.43 41.03
N LEU A 575 6.91 11.98 39.99
CA LEU A 575 6.49 12.86 38.89
C LEU A 575 5.62 14.00 39.44
N GLY A 576 5.91 15.23 39.01
CA GLY A 576 5.21 16.43 39.47
C GLY A 576 5.77 17.06 40.74
N ASP A 577 6.76 16.45 41.41
CA ASP A 577 7.42 17.06 42.56
C ASP A 577 8.12 18.37 42.18
N LYS A 578 7.96 19.39 43.03
CA LYS A 578 8.70 20.65 42.91
C LYS A 578 10.05 20.52 43.62
N VAL A 579 11.12 20.83 42.90
CA VAL A 579 12.51 20.69 43.38
C VAL A 579 13.23 22.02 43.40
N ARG A 580 14.21 22.15 44.28
CA ARG A 580 15.12 23.30 44.39
C ARG A 580 16.52 22.89 43.97
N GLN A 581 17.28 23.86 43.47
CA GLN A 581 18.69 23.67 43.14
C GLN A 581 19.44 22.96 44.28
N GLY A 582 20.13 21.86 43.94
CA GLY A 582 20.90 21.03 44.87
C GLY A 582 20.13 19.89 45.54
N ASP A 583 18.81 19.78 45.34
CA ASP A 583 18.03 18.65 45.86
C ASP A 583 18.50 17.32 45.25
N GLU A 584 18.56 16.28 46.10
CA GLU A 584 18.97 14.93 45.70
C GLU A 584 17.77 14.15 45.16
N LEU A 585 17.70 14.01 43.83
CA LEU A 585 16.59 13.39 43.12
C LEU A 585 16.65 11.86 43.15
N ALA A 586 17.86 11.30 43.10
CA ALA A 586 18.07 9.86 43.09
C ALA A 586 19.48 9.48 43.52
N THR A 587 19.67 8.19 43.83
CA THR A 587 20.97 7.58 44.09
C THR A 587 21.17 6.35 43.23
N ILE A 588 22.40 6.15 42.75
CA ILE A 588 22.80 4.94 42.04
C ILE A 588 23.65 4.11 43.00
N LYS A 589 23.26 2.85 43.22
CA LYS A 589 23.93 1.95 44.17
C LYS A 589 24.51 0.71 43.49
N SER A 590 25.58 0.18 44.06
CA SER A 590 26.12 -1.12 43.67
C SER A 590 25.20 -2.26 44.14
N VAL A 591 25.41 -3.48 43.64
CA VAL A 591 24.70 -4.67 44.14
C VAL A 591 24.98 -4.98 45.61
N ARG A 592 26.01 -4.35 46.20
CA ARG A 592 26.34 -4.43 47.64
C ARG A 592 25.69 -3.31 48.46
N GLY A 593 24.94 -2.40 47.82
CA GLY A 593 24.27 -1.27 48.46
C GLY A 593 25.14 -0.02 48.65
N GLU A 594 26.38 -0.02 48.16
CA GLU A 594 27.27 1.15 48.22
C GLU A 594 26.77 2.24 47.27
N VAL A 595 26.74 3.50 47.72
CA VAL A 595 26.36 4.64 46.86
C VAL A 595 27.49 4.93 45.88
N LEU A 596 27.22 4.70 44.59
CA LEU A 596 28.16 4.95 43.50
C LEU A 596 28.05 6.38 42.96
N ALA A 597 26.82 6.92 42.91
CA ALA A 597 26.57 8.28 42.50
C ALA A 597 25.29 8.84 43.12
N LYS A 598 25.22 10.16 43.22
CA LYS A 598 24.01 10.93 43.55
C LYS A 598 23.62 11.76 42.34
N ILE A 599 22.32 11.85 42.09
CA ILE A 599 21.74 12.67 41.03
C ILE A 599 21.12 13.88 41.72
N LEU A 600 21.66 15.06 41.44
CA LEU A 600 21.22 16.32 42.01
C LEU A 600 20.64 17.20 40.91
N THR A 601 19.60 17.98 41.21
CA THR A 601 19.10 18.99 40.26
C THR A 601 20.00 20.23 40.26
N GLN A 602 20.28 20.78 39.08
CA GLN A 602 21.08 22.00 38.94
C GLN A 602 20.24 23.27 39.08
N GLU A 603 18.93 23.16 38.84
CA GLU A 603 17.99 24.28 38.87
C GLU A 603 16.74 23.93 39.70
N ALA A 604 15.95 24.94 40.03
CA ALA A 604 14.62 24.74 40.59
C ALA A 604 13.61 24.46 39.47
N GLY A 605 12.67 23.55 39.70
CA GLY A 605 11.73 23.13 38.67
C GLY A 605 10.75 22.08 39.14
N ILE A 606 10.20 21.33 38.19
CA ILE A 606 9.28 20.20 38.43
C ILE A 606 9.84 18.92 37.81
N ILE A 607 9.60 17.75 38.42
CA ILE A 607 9.94 16.48 37.79
C ILE A 607 8.94 16.17 36.67
N LEU A 608 9.38 16.30 35.42
CA LEU A 608 8.57 16.00 34.23
C LEU A 608 8.69 14.55 33.78
N GLY A 609 9.84 13.91 34.04
CA GLY A 609 10.08 12.53 33.64
C GLY A 609 11.05 11.83 34.57
N LEU A 610 10.81 10.54 34.78
CA LEU A 610 11.58 9.72 35.71
C LEU A 610 11.85 8.35 35.09
N ARG A 611 13.03 7.79 35.34
CA ARG A 611 13.33 6.41 34.97
C ARG A 611 12.53 5.44 35.82
N SER A 612 11.83 4.50 35.18
CA SER A 612 11.10 3.41 35.85
C SER A 612 11.91 2.12 35.94
N LYS A 613 12.86 1.91 35.03
CA LYS A 613 13.73 0.72 35.03
C LYS A 613 14.86 0.84 36.06
N ALA A 614 14.80 -0.03 37.07
CA ALA A 614 15.72 0.01 38.22
C ALA A 614 17.22 -0.14 37.85
N TYR A 615 17.59 -0.90 36.82
CA TYR A 615 19.00 -0.95 36.41
C TYR A 615 19.32 0.20 35.45
N ILE A 616 20.36 0.98 35.76
CA ILE A 616 20.76 2.16 34.99
C ILE A 616 22.25 2.07 34.62
N ARG A 617 22.59 2.44 33.38
CA ARG A 617 23.98 2.53 32.91
C ARG A 617 24.44 3.98 32.94
N GLN A 618 25.75 4.18 33.13
CA GLN A 618 26.35 5.49 32.94
C GLN A 618 26.02 6.02 31.54
N GLY A 619 25.52 7.26 31.47
CA GLY A 619 25.06 7.90 30.24
C GLY A 619 23.58 7.69 29.93
N ASP A 620 22.89 6.75 30.59
CA ASP A 620 21.43 6.63 30.48
C ASP A 620 20.75 7.90 31.02
N TRP A 621 19.60 8.25 30.46
CA TRP A 621 18.74 9.27 31.03
C TRP A 621 18.14 8.77 32.36
N ALA A 622 18.17 9.63 33.40
CA ALA A 622 17.73 9.29 34.74
C ALA A 622 16.50 10.10 35.18
N VAL A 623 16.55 11.43 35.07
CA VAL A 623 15.49 12.35 35.50
C VAL A 623 15.40 13.52 34.52
N LEU A 624 14.19 13.94 34.16
CA LEU A 624 13.93 15.18 33.41
C LEU A 624 13.32 16.20 34.37
N VAL A 625 14.03 17.30 34.58
CA VAL A 625 13.54 18.44 35.35
C VAL A 625 13.05 19.51 34.37
N GLY A 626 11.82 19.97 34.57
CA GLY A 626 11.24 21.09 33.85
C GLY A 626 11.53 22.41 34.57
N THR A 627 12.38 23.25 34.00
CA THR A 627 12.58 24.63 34.48
C THR A 627 11.43 25.51 33.97
N GLU A 628 10.79 26.27 34.86
CA GLU A 628 9.64 27.10 34.51
C GLU A 628 10.04 28.22 33.53
N LEU A 629 9.31 28.33 32.43
CA LEU A 629 9.48 29.39 31.44
C LEU A 629 8.44 30.47 31.67
N LYS A 630 8.86 31.73 31.64
CA LYS A 630 7.92 32.85 31.65
C LYS A 630 7.26 32.93 30.28
N ALA A 631 5.95 32.65 30.25
CA ALA A 631 5.11 32.80 29.06
C ALA A 631 4.89 34.27 28.68
#